data_AF-Q58S79-F1
#
_entry.id   AF-Q58S79-F1
#
_cell.length_a   1.000
_cell.length_b   1.000
_cell.length_c   1.000
_cell.angle_alpha   90.00
_cell.angle_beta   90.00
_cell.angle_gamma   90.00
#
_symmetry.space_group_name_H-M   'P 1'
#
loop_
_entity.id
_entity.type
_entity.pdbx_description
1 polymer ?
#
loop_
_entity_poly.entity_id
_entity_poly.type
_entity_poly.pdbx_seq_one_letter_code
_entity_poly.pdbx_strand_id
1 'polypeptide(L)'
;LGVLGLSMQTVAINNKAYKRRHRGHRLRPVLYSKTHPKSPLAETSPAAPTASPAGSRAPSPTPPGNPVPGARIEVWEADEDGFYDVQYADARVAGRAYLYADDHGRYSFWGRTPTPYPIPHDGPVGKMLEAAGRSPVRTSHLHFMVTAHGLRTLVTHIFVEGDPQIEIGDSVFGVR
;
A
#
# COMPACT_ATOMS: atom_id res chain seq x y z
N LEU A 1 -19.18 -7.58 -0.98
CA LEU A 1 -19.32 -6.15 -0.62
C LEU A 1 -18.32 -5.25 -1.34
N GLY A 2 -17.03 -5.61 -1.42
CA GLY A 2 -16.01 -4.80 -2.12
C GLY A 2 -16.35 -4.48 -3.58
N VAL A 3 -16.73 -5.50 -4.36
CA VAL A 3 -17.13 -5.35 -5.78
C VAL A 3 -18.41 -4.54 -6.02
N LEU A 4 -19.17 -4.20 -4.98
CA LEU A 4 -20.35 -3.35 -5.06
C LEU A 4 -20.04 -1.89 -4.68
N GLY A 5 -18.78 -1.57 -4.38
CA GLY A 5 -18.35 -0.22 -3.97
C GLY A 5 -18.75 0.17 -2.54
N LEU A 6 -19.60 -0.61 -1.87
CA LEU A 6 -20.08 -0.30 -0.51
C LEU A 6 -18.96 -0.23 0.53
N SER A 7 -17.91 -1.06 0.38
CA SER A 7 -16.73 -1.01 1.25
C SER A 7 -15.99 0.32 1.10
N MET A 8 -15.73 0.75 -0.13
CA MET A 8 -15.04 2.03 -0.40
C MET A 8 -15.91 3.23 -0.06
N GLN A 9 -17.23 3.12 -0.19
CA GLN A 9 -18.17 4.14 0.28
C GLN A 9 -18.15 4.29 1.81
N THR A 10 -18.13 3.18 2.54
CA THR A 10 -17.99 3.17 4.01
C THR A 10 -16.66 3.81 4.41
N VAL A 11 -15.57 3.48 3.72
CA VAL A 11 -14.26 4.14 3.92
C VAL A 11 -14.36 5.63 3.63
N ALA A 12 -14.99 6.05 2.53
CA ALA A 12 -15.11 7.46 2.16
C ALA A 12 -15.92 8.29 3.17
N ILE A 13 -17.01 7.73 3.69
CA ILE A 13 -17.88 8.40 4.68
C ILE A 13 -17.14 8.55 6.01
N ASN A 14 -16.51 7.47 6.48
CA ASN A 14 -15.89 7.45 7.80
C ASN A 14 -14.51 8.10 7.81
N ASN A 15 -13.78 8.07 6.68
CA ASN A 15 -12.44 8.62 6.51
C ASN A 15 -12.44 9.87 5.61
N LYS A 16 -13.38 10.79 5.84
CA LYS A 16 -13.33 12.11 5.19
C LYS A 16 -11.98 12.76 5.52
N ALA A 17 -11.15 12.94 4.49
CA ALA A 17 -9.94 13.74 4.60
C ALA A 17 -10.35 15.21 4.78
N TYR A 18 -10.39 15.67 6.03
CA TYR A 18 -10.65 17.08 6.31
C TYR A 18 -9.44 17.90 5.83
N LYS A 19 -9.62 18.74 4.79
CA LYS A 19 -8.62 19.76 4.42
C LYS A 19 -8.38 20.79 5.54
N ARG A 20 -9.19 20.81 6.62
CA ARG A 20 -9.23 21.92 7.57
C ARG A 20 -9.56 21.51 9.01
N ARG A 21 -8.77 20.60 9.59
CA ARG A 21 -8.40 20.61 11.02
C ARG A 21 -7.23 19.63 11.20
N HIS A 22 -6.08 20.18 11.59
CA HIS A 22 -4.74 19.59 11.59
C HIS A 22 -4.10 19.54 10.18
N ARG A 23 -2.94 20.20 10.05
CA ARG A 23 -2.14 20.28 8.82
C ARG A 23 -1.81 18.86 8.40
N GLY A 24 -2.48 18.36 7.36
CA GLY A 24 -2.44 16.96 6.97
C GLY A 24 -1.01 16.50 6.68
N HIS A 25 -0.60 15.42 7.35
CA HIS A 25 0.64 14.71 7.10
C HIS A 25 0.51 13.98 5.77
N ARG A 26 1.18 14.46 4.71
CA ARG A 26 1.35 13.65 3.51
C ARG A 26 2.57 12.77 3.71
N LEU A 27 2.34 11.50 3.98
CA LEU A 27 3.37 10.48 3.86
C LEU A 27 3.60 10.25 2.36
N ARG A 28 4.79 10.60 1.87
CA ARG A 28 5.24 10.17 0.54
C ARG A 28 6.14 8.94 0.75
N PRO A 29 5.68 7.73 0.39
CA PRO A 29 6.59 6.59 0.34
C PRO A 29 7.66 6.88 -0.71
N VAL A 30 8.92 6.69 -0.34
CA VAL A 30 10.02 6.56 -1.31
C VAL A 30 10.27 5.07 -1.47
N LEU A 31 9.70 4.50 -2.53
CA LEU A 31 9.97 3.12 -2.94
C LEU A 31 11.24 3.13 -3.79
N TYR A 32 12.21 2.29 -3.42
CA TYR A 32 13.35 2.00 -4.29
C TYR A 32 13.09 0.68 -4.99
N SER A 33 13.14 0.68 -6.33
CA SER A 33 13.13 -0.52 -7.16
C SER A 33 14.42 -0.53 -7.98
N LYS A 34 15.32 -1.46 -7.63
CA LYS A 34 16.43 -1.92 -8.45
C LYS A 34 16.23 -3.42 -8.49
N THR A 35 15.92 -3.94 -9.67
CA THR A 35 15.88 -5.37 -9.94
C THR A 35 17.21 -5.98 -9.48
N HIS A 36 17.17 -6.99 -8.59
CA HIS A 36 18.17 -8.07 -8.31
C HIS A 36 17.90 -8.70 -6.91
N PRO A 37 18.48 -9.88 -6.61
CA PRO A 37 17.76 -11.16 -6.49
C PRO A 37 16.73 -11.22 -5.35
N LYS A 38 15.76 -12.13 -5.51
CA LYS A 38 14.68 -12.54 -4.59
C LYS A 38 15.05 -12.43 -3.10
N SER A 39 14.88 -11.25 -2.50
CA SER A 39 14.78 -11.12 -1.05
C SER A 39 13.33 -10.79 -0.72
N PRO A 40 12.58 -11.67 -0.05
CA PRO A 40 11.24 -11.34 0.40
C PRO A 40 11.31 -10.18 1.40
N LEU A 41 10.24 -9.39 1.49
CA LEU A 41 9.91 -8.65 2.71
C LEU A 41 9.87 -9.70 3.84
N ALA A 42 10.99 -9.86 4.53
CA ALA A 42 11.14 -10.71 5.71
C ALA A 42 11.12 -9.81 6.93
N GLU A 43 10.50 -10.30 8.01
CA GLU A 43 10.31 -9.60 9.27
C GLU A 43 11.53 -8.75 9.65
N THR A 44 11.33 -7.44 9.82
CA THR A 44 12.36 -6.60 10.45
C THR A 44 11.73 -5.78 11.57
N SER A 45 12.04 -6.17 12.79
CA SER A 45 12.00 -5.33 13.99
C SER A 45 13.43 -4.81 14.28
N PRO A 46 13.58 -3.72 15.02
CA PRO A 46 14.31 -2.53 14.60
C PRO A 46 15.82 -2.75 14.50
N ALA A 47 16.39 -2.45 13.33
CA ALA A 47 17.78 -2.04 13.24
C ALA A 47 17.88 -0.95 12.17
N ALA A 48 17.98 0.30 12.61
CA ALA A 48 18.57 1.33 11.77
C ALA A 48 20.05 0.96 11.55
N PRO A 49 20.50 0.93 10.29
CA PRO A 49 21.75 1.59 10.00
C PRO A 49 21.51 2.68 8.96
N THR A 50 21.80 3.91 9.37
CA THR A 50 22.07 5.02 8.46
C THR A 50 23.17 4.60 7.47
N ALA A 51 22.82 4.43 6.20
CA ALA A 51 23.79 4.30 5.13
C ALA A 51 23.45 5.34 4.04
N SER A 52 24.23 6.41 3.99
CA SER A 52 24.27 7.30 2.83
C SER A 52 25.13 6.65 1.74
N PRO A 53 24.69 6.69 0.47
CA PRO A 53 25.61 6.84 -0.65
C PRO A 53 25.44 8.25 -1.21
N ALA A 54 26.56 8.98 -1.26
CA ALA A 54 26.65 10.25 -1.96
C ALA A 54 26.28 10.09 -3.44
N GLY A 55 25.40 10.97 -3.94
CA GLY A 55 25.04 11.03 -5.35
C GLY A 55 23.87 11.97 -5.61
N SER A 56 24.18 13.22 -5.93
CA SER A 56 23.29 14.31 -6.42
C SER A 56 22.00 14.60 -5.64
N ARG A 57 22.10 15.64 -4.81
CA ARG A 57 21.02 16.30 -4.09
C ARG A 57 20.25 17.27 -4.99
N ALA A 58 18.94 17.06 -5.11
CA ALA A 58 17.92 18.11 -4.96
C ALA A 58 16.55 17.46 -4.73
N PRO A 59 15.82 17.85 -3.66
CA PRO A 59 14.67 18.72 -3.92
C PRO A 59 14.48 19.86 -2.90
N SER A 60 13.74 20.86 -3.38
CA SER A 60 13.36 22.13 -2.74
C SER A 60 12.62 21.98 -1.39
N PRO A 61 12.76 22.94 -0.43
CA PRO A 61 12.18 22.83 0.91
C PRO A 61 10.87 23.64 1.08
N THR A 62 9.72 22.98 1.34
CA THR A 62 8.66 23.40 2.31
C THR A 62 7.44 22.42 2.30
N PRO A 63 6.70 22.25 3.43
CA PRO A 63 5.99 21.00 3.75
C PRO A 63 4.45 21.03 3.52
N PRO A 64 3.77 19.87 3.63
CA PRO A 64 2.53 19.84 4.40
C PRO A 64 2.55 18.74 5.47
N GLY A 65 2.56 19.19 6.73
CA GLY A 65 2.49 18.36 7.94
C GLY A 65 3.75 18.43 8.80
N ASN A 66 3.60 18.30 10.11
CA ASN A 66 4.74 18.09 11.02
C ASN A 66 5.28 16.66 10.80
N PRO A 67 6.58 16.38 10.95
CA PRO A 67 7.05 15.00 10.97
C PRO A 67 6.35 14.21 12.09
N VAL A 68 6.14 12.92 11.89
CA VAL A 68 5.58 12.01 12.91
C VAL A 68 6.60 10.90 13.19
N PRO A 69 7.63 11.18 13.99
CA PRO A 69 8.59 10.16 14.41
C PRO A 69 7.91 9.01 15.14
N GLY A 70 8.45 7.80 14.95
CA GLY A 70 7.92 6.61 15.63
C GLY A 70 6.52 6.18 15.17
N ALA A 71 5.98 6.77 14.09
CA ALA A 71 4.80 6.21 13.43
C ALA A 71 5.11 4.77 12.98
N ARG A 72 4.25 3.82 13.30
CA ARG A 72 4.35 2.43 12.83
C ARG A 72 3.71 2.33 11.46
N ILE A 73 4.47 1.86 10.48
CA ILE A 73 4.05 1.61 9.11
C ILE A 73 3.99 0.10 8.92
N GLU A 74 2.82 -0.42 8.60
CA GLU A 74 2.62 -1.80 8.20
C GLU A 74 2.36 -1.83 6.70
N VAL A 75 3.08 -2.70 5.99
CA VAL A 75 3.04 -2.81 4.53
C VAL A 75 2.82 -4.26 4.15
N TRP A 76 1.95 -4.50 3.16
CA TRP A 76 1.74 -5.83 2.59
C TRP A 76 1.33 -5.79 1.12
N GLU A 77 1.70 -6.82 0.36
CA GLU A 77 1.44 -6.99 -1.08
C GLU A 77 1.23 -8.47 -1.44
N ALA A 78 0.59 -8.69 -2.58
CA ALA A 78 0.54 -9.99 -3.23
C ALA A 78 1.87 -10.29 -3.94
N ASP A 79 2.17 -11.56 -4.18
CA ASP A 79 3.29 -11.97 -5.02
C ASP A 79 2.97 -11.91 -6.52
N GLU A 80 3.91 -12.38 -7.35
CA GLU A 80 3.82 -12.37 -8.81
C GLU A 80 2.69 -13.24 -9.37
N ASP A 81 2.23 -14.22 -8.59
CA ASP A 81 1.08 -15.06 -8.90
C ASP A 81 -0.24 -14.47 -8.36
N GLY A 82 -0.17 -13.32 -7.68
CA GLY A 82 -1.34 -12.62 -7.14
C GLY A 82 -1.81 -13.13 -5.78
N PHE A 83 -0.97 -13.87 -5.05
CA PHE A 83 -1.32 -14.41 -3.73
C PHE A 83 -0.63 -13.69 -2.58
N TYR A 84 -1.37 -13.49 -1.49
CA TYR A 84 -0.79 -13.13 -0.20
C TYR A 84 -0.25 -14.37 0.50
N ASP A 85 0.76 -14.19 1.35
CA ASP A 85 1.37 -15.29 2.11
C ASP A 85 0.36 -16.13 2.90
N VAL A 86 -0.64 -15.49 3.51
CA VAL A 86 -1.74 -16.14 4.25
C VAL A 86 -2.64 -17.06 3.40
N GLN A 87 -2.56 -16.98 2.07
CA GLN A 87 -3.32 -17.86 1.18
C GLN A 87 -2.58 -19.17 0.90
N TYR A 88 -1.29 -19.27 1.24
CA TYR A 88 -0.52 -20.50 1.13
C TYR A 88 -0.65 -21.37 2.38
N ALA A 89 -0.68 -22.69 2.20
CA ALA A 89 -0.83 -23.66 3.29
C ALA A 89 0.47 -24.00 4.03
N ASP A 90 1.62 -23.48 3.59
CA ASP A 90 2.96 -23.84 4.09
C ASP A 90 3.49 -22.88 5.16
N ALA A 91 2.62 -22.03 5.72
CA ALA A 91 2.94 -21.06 6.77
C ALA A 91 4.09 -20.10 6.43
N ARG A 92 4.36 -19.89 5.13
CA ARG A 92 5.37 -18.91 4.70
C ARG A 92 5.00 -17.51 5.19
N VAL A 93 6.03 -16.69 5.39
CA VAL A 93 5.89 -15.25 5.66
C VAL A 93 6.58 -14.51 4.52
N ALA A 94 5.81 -13.77 3.72
CA ALA A 94 6.32 -13.09 2.54
C ALA A 94 5.42 -11.93 2.14
N GLY A 95 6.01 -10.92 1.50
CA GLY A 95 5.25 -9.78 0.99
C GLY A 95 4.61 -8.92 2.08
N ARG A 96 5.10 -8.99 3.33
CA ARG A 96 4.62 -8.17 4.45
C ARG A 96 5.72 -7.80 5.43
N ALA A 97 5.65 -6.60 5.99
CA ALA A 97 6.56 -6.12 7.03
C ALA A 97 5.93 -4.98 7.85
N TYR A 98 6.57 -4.61 8.96
CA TYR A 98 6.33 -3.33 9.60
C TYR A 98 7.65 -2.63 9.91
N LEU A 99 7.61 -1.29 9.98
CA LEU A 99 8.76 -0.44 10.29
C LEU A 99 8.29 0.81 11.05
N TYR A 100 9.25 1.55 11.60
CA TYR A 100 8.98 2.81 12.29
C TYR A 100 9.58 3.98 11.53
N ALA A 101 8.87 5.11 11.48
CA ALA A 101 9.40 6.35 10.93
C ALA A 101 10.54 6.90 11.79
N ASP A 102 11.59 7.43 11.14
CA ASP A 102 12.73 8.06 11.81
C ASP A 102 12.38 9.39 12.50
N ASP A 103 13.37 10.03 13.14
CA ASP A 103 13.21 11.33 13.84
C ASP A 103 12.74 12.48 12.94
N HIS A 104 12.81 12.30 11.61
CA HIS A 104 12.32 13.24 10.63
C HIS A 104 11.03 12.77 9.95
N GLY A 105 10.40 11.70 10.44
CA GLY A 105 9.18 11.11 9.90
C GLY A 105 9.37 10.34 8.59
N ARG A 106 10.60 9.97 8.24
CA ARG A 106 10.93 9.26 6.99
C ARG A 106 10.93 7.75 7.20
N TYR A 107 10.64 7.02 6.13
CA TYR A 107 10.72 5.56 6.07
C TYR A 107 11.10 5.10 4.66
N SER A 108 11.75 3.94 4.56
CA SER A 108 12.09 3.30 3.30
C SER A 108 12.22 1.79 3.51
N PHE A 109 11.91 1.02 2.47
CA PHE A 109 12.07 -0.43 2.44
C PHE A 109 12.21 -0.89 0.98
N TRP A 110 12.69 -2.12 0.82
CA TRP A 110 12.68 -2.83 -0.45
C TRP A 110 11.43 -3.70 -0.52
N GLY A 111 10.72 -3.62 -1.64
CA GLY A 111 9.54 -4.45 -1.93
C GLY A 111 9.58 -4.91 -3.38
N ARG A 112 8.55 -5.65 -3.79
CA ARG A 112 8.35 -5.97 -5.21
C ARG A 112 7.56 -4.84 -5.86
N THR A 113 7.65 -4.75 -7.19
CA THR A 113 6.70 -3.92 -7.93
C THR A 113 5.38 -4.69 -7.95
N PRO A 114 4.27 -4.14 -7.41
CA PRO A 114 2.99 -4.82 -7.43
C PRO A 114 2.52 -5.06 -8.86
N THR A 115 1.83 -6.17 -9.08
CA THR A 115 1.17 -6.51 -10.35
C THR A 115 -0.34 -6.59 -10.16
N PRO A 116 -1.14 -6.45 -11.23
CA PRO A 116 -2.57 -6.66 -11.14
C PRO A 116 -2.86 -8.13 -10.83
N TYR A 117 -3.86 -8.38 -9.99
CA TYR A 117 -4.27 -9.75 -9.66
C TYR A 117 -5.80 -9.85 -9.50
N PRO A 118 -6.40 -11.01 -9.79
CA PRO A 118 -7.83 -11.20 -9.64
C PRO A 118 -8.22 -11.41 -8.17
N ILE A 119 -9.35 -10.85 -7.74
CA ILE A 119 -10.01 -11.30 -6.50
C ILE A 119 -10.50 -12.75 -6.67
N PRO A 120 -10.73 -13.52 -5.58
CA PRO A 120 -11.40 -14.80 -5.68
C PRO A 120 -12.72 -14.70 -6.48
N HIS A 121 -12.80 -15.44 -7.59
CA HIS A 121 -13.86 -15.31 -8.59
C HIS A 121 -14.42 -16.66 -9.06
N ASP A 122 -14.14 -17.75 -8.35
CA ASP A 122 -14.74 -19.07 -8.55
C ASP A 122 -16.10 -19.21 -7.82
N GLY A 123 -16.40 -18.28 -6.92
CA GLY A 123 -17.65 -18.23 -6.14
C GLY A 123 -18.77 -17.36 -6.74
N PRO A 124 -19.84 -17.12 -5.96
CA PRO A 124 -20.99 -16.30 -6.39
C PRO A 124 -20.62 -14.89 -6.84
N VAL A 125 -19.59 -14.29 -6.23
CA VAL A 125 -19.08 -12.97 -6.61
C VAL A 125 -18.51 -12.98 -8.02
N GLY A 126 -17.76 -14.02 -8.39
CA GLY A 126 -17.23 -14.15 -9.74
C GLY A 126 -18.33 -14.31 -10.79
N LYS A 127 -19.32 -15.16 -10.52
CA LYS A 127 -20.50 -15.31 -11.38
C LYS A 127 -21.26 -14.00 -11.58
N MET A 128 -21.38 -13.19 -10.52
CA MET A 128 -22.00 -11.87 -10.61
C MET A 128 -21.16 -10.91 -11.46
N LEU A 129 -19.84 -10.92 -11.32
CA LEU A 129 -18.95 -10.10 -12.14
C LEU A 129 -19.02 -10.50 -13.62
N GLU A 130 -18.99 -11.79 -13.91
CA GLU A 130 -19.12 -12.35 -15.25
C GLU A 130 -20.46 -11.93 -15.89
N ALA A 131 -21.57 -12.12 -15.17
CA ALA A 131 -22.90 -11.71 -15.64
C ALA A 131 -23.03 -10.20 -15.90
N ALA A 132 -22.23 -9.39 -15.20
CA ALA A 132 -22.18 -7.93 -15.38
C ALA A 132 -21.12 -7.47 -16.40
N GLY A 133 -20.39 -8.39 -17.05
CA GLY A 133 -19.30 -8.06 -17.97
C GLY A 133 -18.13 -7.35 -17.28
N ARG A 134 -17.89 -7.62 -15.99
CA ARG A 134 -16.86 -6.96 -15.18
C ARG A 134 -15.67 -7.88 -14.91
N SER A 135 -14.47 -7.30 -14.97
CA SER A 135 -13.23 -8.00 -14.61
C SER A 135 -13.13 -8.20 -13.09
N PRO A 136 -12.62 -9.36 -12.61
CA PRO A 136 -12.27 -9.57 -11.21
C PRO A 136 -10.93 -8.93 -10.81
N VAL A 137 -10.18 -8.38 -11.77
CA VAL A 137 -8.81 -7.89 -11.56
C VAL A 137 -8.78 -6.58 -10.77
N ARG A 138 -7.89 -6.54 -9.78
CA ARG A 138 -7.52 -5.32 -9.05
C ARG A 138 -6.30 -4.67 -9.70
N THR A 139 -6.28 -3.35 -9.72
CA THR A 139 -5.12 -2.56 -10.16
C THR A 139 -3.91 -2.85 -9.29
N SER A 140 -2.69 -2.83 -9.82
CA SER A 140 -1.44 -2.98 -9.06
C SER A 140 -1.40 -2.01 -7.88
N HIS A 141 -1.22 -2.54 -6.67
CA HIS A 141 -1.22 -1.72 -5.46
C HIS A 141 -0.39 -2.30 -4.32
N LEU A 142 0.09 -1.41 -3.45
CA LEU A 142 0.75 -1.75 -2.20
C LEU A 142 -0.10 -1.23 -1.02
N HIS A 143 -0.32 -2.07 -0.02
CA HIS A 143 -1.11 -1.70 1.15
C HIS A 143 -0.26 -0.99 2.20
N PHE A 144 -0.91 -0.06 2.89
CA PHE A 144 -0.36 0.63 4.05
C PHE A 144 -1.39 0.71 5.18
N MET A 145 -0.96 0.37 6.38
CA MET A 145 -1.61 0.78 7.62
C MET A 145 -0.61 1.56 8.47
N VAL A 146 -0.93 2.82 8.76
CA VAL A 146 -0.06 3.71 9.54
C VAL A 146 -0.74 4.10 10.84
N THR A 147 -0.06 3.84 11.96
CA THR A 147 -0.53 4.16 13.31
C THR A 147 0.48 5.05 14.04
N ALA A 148 -0.02 5.99 14.83
CA ALA A 148 0.79 6.86 15.69
C ALA A 148 -0.06 7.31 16.88
N HIS A 149 0.57 7.48 18.04
CA HIS A 149 -0.14 7.86 19.26
C HIS A 149 -0.89 9.20 19.10
N GLY A 150 -2.16 9.23 19.48
CA GLY A 150 -3.01 10.43 19.38
C GLY A 150 -3.43 10.81 17.96
N LEU A 151 -3.05 10.02 16.95
CA LEU A 151 -3.48 10.19 15.56
C LEU A 151 -4.43 9.07 15.14
N ARG A 152 -5.30 9.39 14.19
CA ARG A 152 -6.17 8.42 13.56
C ARG A 152 -5.34 7.46 12.69
N THR A 153 -5.60 6.16 12.81
CA THR A 153 -5.04 5.15 11.90
C THR A 153 -5.39 5.45 10.45
N LEU A 154 -4.38 5.47 9.59
CA LEU A 154 -4.54 5.56 8.15
C LEU A 154 -4.44 4.15 7.56
N VAL A 155 -5.50 3.69 6.90
CA VAL A 155 -5.46 2.49 6.04
C VAL A 155 -5.64 2.96 4.61
N THR A 156 -4.65 2.68 3.75
CA THR A 156 -4.63 3.16 2.37
C THR A 156 -3.89 2.19 1.46
N HIS A 157 -4.01 2.42 0.16
CA HIS A 157 -3.17 1.81 -0.86
C HIS A 157 -2.46 2.92 -1.63
N ILE A 158 -1.32 2.57 -2.24
CA ILE A 158 -0.75 3.32 -3.36
C ILE A 158 -0.84 2.47 -4.62
N PHE A 159 -1.04 3.10 -5.76
CA PHE A 159 -1.20 2.45 -7.06
C PHE A 159 -0.03 2.78 -7.98
N VAL A 160 0.21 1.92 -8.96
CA VAL A 160 1.27 2.12 -9.97
C VAL A 160 0.75 3.03 -11.08
N GLU A 161 1.38 4.20 -11.23
CA GLU A 161 1.06 5.13 -12.33
C GLU A 161 1.31 4.44 -13.69
N GLY A 162 0.37 4.59 -14.62
CA GLY A 162 0.44 4.00 -15.95
C GLY A 162 0.06 2.51 -16.01
N ASP A 163 -0.39 1.90 -14.91
CA ASP A 163 -0.97 0.56 -14.95
C ASP A 163 -2.24 0.55 -15.84
N PRO A 164 -2.27 -0.21 -16.96
CA PRO A 164 -3.44 -0.29 -17.83
C PRO A 164 -4.72 -0.72 -17.10
N GLN A 165 -4.60 -1.44 -15.98
CA GLN A 165 -5.74 -1.84 -15.17
C GLN A 165 -6.46 -0.66 -14.52
N ILE A 166 -5.82 0.52 -14.39
CA ILE A 166 -6.49 1.75 -13.94
C ILE A 166 -7.61 2.13 -14.92
N GLU A 167 -7.32 2.10 -16.22
CA GLU A 167 -8.27 2.46 -17.28
C GLU A 167 -9.36 1.40 -17.47
N ILE A 168 -9.00 0.11 -17.32
CA ILE A 168 -9.97 -0.99 -17.36
C ILE A 168 -10.93 -0.93 -16.15
N GLY A 169 -10.41 -0.53 -15.00
CA GLY A 169 -11.14 -0.37 -13.75
C GLY A 169 -10.78 -1.41 -12.70
N ASP A 170 -10.55 -0.93 -11.47
CA ASP A 170 -10.33 -1.77 -10.30
C ASP A 170 -11.62 -2.46 -9.86
N SER A 171 -11.58 -3.79 -9.72
CA SER A 171 -12.77 -4.60 -9.42
C SER A 171 -13.47 -4.22 -8.11
N VAL A 172 -12.79 -3.53 -7.19
CA VAL A 172 -13.32 -3.10 -5.88
C VAL A 172 -13.38 -1.58 -5.70
N PHE A 173 -13.15 -0.80 -6.76
CA PHE A 173 -13.22 0.67 -6.76
C PHE A 173 -12.25 1.35 -5.76
N GLY A 174 -11.06 0.76 -5.58
CA GLY A 174 -10.05 1.20 -4.63
C GLY A 174 -9.19 2.39 -5.09
N VAL A 175 -9.09 2.63 -6.40
CA VAL A 175 -8.26 3.69 -7.00
C VAL A 175 -8.84 5.08 -6.68
N ARG A 176 -7.97 6.07 -6.44
CA ARG A 176 -8.28 7.44 -6.02
C ARG A 176 -7.42 8.46 -6.73
#